data_AF-A0A7S0MFH2-F1
#
_entry.id   AF-A0A7S0MFH2-F1
#
_cell.length_a   1.000
_cell.length_b   1.000
_cell.length_c   1.000
_cell.angle_alpha   90.00
_cell.angle_beta   90.00
_cell.angle_gamma   90.00
#
_symmetry.space_group_name_H-M   'P 1'
#
loop_
_entity.id
_entity.type
_entity.pdbx_description
1 polymer ?
#
loop_
_entity_poly.entity_id
_entity_poly.type
_entity_poly.pdbx_seq_one_letter_code
_entity_poly.pdbx_strand_id
1 'polypeptide(L)'
;EDRGNWKGTRYITAEELGLNTIQSSYSMGGFVVAMDKNNTGFKMKISALHAARWTDDGTRAVFLDFAAYNPARDVFVSVRILFEFLPYGGVVPRLKIRAFRDNLEHPPSSTITSNLVIEI
;
A
#
# COMPACT_ATOMS: atom_id res chain seq x y z
N GLU A 1 12.51 -14.12 -3.30
CA GLU A 1 12.07 -14.88 -4.48
C GLU A 1 11.40 -13.90 -5.44
N ASP A 2 11.97 -13.69 -6.63
CA ASP A 2 11.28 -12.95 -7.69
C ASP A 2 10.19 -13.85 -8.29
N ARG A 3 8.94 -13.38 -8.29
CA ARG A 3 7.77 -14.11 -8.80
C ARG A 3 7.31 -13.60 -10.17
N GLY A 4 8.10 -12.74 -10.81
CA GLY A 4 7.84 -12.24 -12.16
C GLY A 4 6.75 -11.17 -12.21
N ASN A 5 5.98 -11.15 -13.30
CA ASN A 5 4.94 -10.15 -13.57
C ASN A 5 3.54 -10.76 -13.48
N TRP A 6 2.63 -10.05 -12.82
CA TRP A 6 1.21 -10.37 -12.67
C TRP A 6 0.35 -9.27 -13.27
N LYS A 7 -0.37 -9.56 -14.35
CA LYS A 7 -1.37 -8.63 -14.94
C LYS A 7 -0.84 -7.18 -15.12
N GLY A 8 0.44 -7.04 -15.51
CA GLY A 8 1.11 -5.75 -15.71
C GLY A 8 1.82 -5.16 -14.48
N THR A 9 1.86 -5.90 -13.35
CA THR A 9 2.53 -5.48 -12.11
C THR A 9 3.70 -6.40 -11.79
N ARG A 10 4.84 -5.81 -11.43
CA ARG A 10 6.05 -6.56 -11.09
C ARG A 10 5.99 -7.00 -9.62
N TYR A 11 6.44 -8.21 -9.34
CA TYR A 11 6.68 -8.64 -7.97
C TYR A 11 7.85 -7.86 -7.37
N ILE A 12 7.63 -7.27 -6.20
CA ILE A 12 8.66 -6.54 -5.46
C ILE A 12 8.91 -7.28 -4.15
N THR A 13 10.18 -7.51 -3.84
CA THR A 13 10.57 -8.19 -2.61
C THR A 13 10.41 -7.28 -1.40
N ALA A 14 10.26 -7.87 -0.21
CA ALA A 14 10.19 -7.12 1.04
C ALA A 14 11.40 -6.20 1.26
N GLU A 15 12.59 -6.68 0.88
CA GLU A 15 13.84 -5.93 0.96
C GLU A 15 13.84 -4.72 0.01
N GLU A 16 13.39 -4.89 -1.23
CA GLU A 16 13.23 -3.79 -2.19
C GLU A 16 12.19 -2.75 -1.72
N LEU A 17 11.19 -3.17 -0.94
CA LEU A 17 10.20 -2.28 -0.32
C LEU A 17 10.72 -1.65 0.98
N GLY A 18 11.92 -2.00 1.46
CA GLY A 18 12.47 -1.56 2.75
C GLY A 18 11.70 -2.10 3.96
N LEU A 19 10.95 -3.19 3.78
CA LEU A 19 10.08 -3.79 4.77
C LEU A 19 10.78 -4.96 5.46
N ASN A 20 11.45 -4.66 6.58
CA ASN A 20 12.27 -5.65 7.30
C ASN A 20 11.58 -6.26 8.52
N THR A 21 10.32 -5.90 8.82
CA THR A 21 9.66 -6.28 10.08
C THR A 21 8.47 -7.21 9.84
N ILE A 22 8.55 -8.47 10.27
CA ILE A 22 7.42 -9.41 10.26
C ILE A 22 6.32 -8.88 11.20
N GLN A 23 5.42 -8.03 10.69
CA GLN A 23 4.31 -7.44 11.45
C GLN A 23 2.95 -8.01 11.06
N SER A 24 2.90 -8.93 10.09
CA SER A 24 1.68 -9.60 9.65
C SER A 24 1.94 -11.08 9.39
N SER A 25 0.87 -11.87 9.32
CA SER A 25 0.90 -13.25 8.87
C SER A 25 1.22 -13.40 7.37
N TYR A 26 1.48 -12.30 6.66
CA TYR A 26 1.76 -12.25 5.23
C TYR A 26 3.22 -11.83 5.00
N SER A 27 3.86 -12.41 3.98
CA SER A 27 5.16 -11.93 3.53
C SER A 27 5.03 -10.48 3.05
N MET A 28 6.03 -9.64 3.34
CA MET A 28 6.00 -8.22 2.97
C MET A 28 6.48 -7.94 1.53
N GLY A 29 6.52 -8.97 0.68
CA GLY A 29 6.74 -8.83 -0.75
C GLY A 29 5.44 -9.12 -1.48
N GLY A 30 5.27 -8.53 -2.66
CA GLY A 30 4.00 -8.65 -3.38
C GLY A 30 4.01 -7.98 -4.74
N PHE A 31 2.87 -8.05 -5.43
CA PHE A 31 2.66 -7.33 -6.68
C PHE A 31 2.23 -5.90 -6.38
N VAL A 32 3.04 -4.92 -6.82
CA VAL A 32 2.87 -3.53 -6.40
C VAL A 32 2.35 -2.61 -7.47
N VAL A 33 1.34 -1.81 -7.11
CA VAL A 33 0.84 -0.69 -7.91
C VAL A 33 1.03 0.61 -7.17
N ALA A 34 1.87 1.48 -7.72
CA ALA A 34 1.98 2.86 -7.26
C ALA A 34 0.79 3.68 -7.77
N MET A 35 -0.01 4.23 -6.86
CA MET A 35 -1.18 5.03 -7.22
C MET A 35 -0.84 6.51 -7.39
N ASP A 36 -1.63 7.19 -8.23
CA ASP A 36 -1.47 8.63 -8.45
C ASP A 36 -2.09 9.44 -7.30
N LYS A 37 -1.45 10.56 -6.95
CA LYS A 37 -1.95 11.49 -5.92
C LYS A 37 -3.18 12.29 -6.37
N ASN A 38 -3.37 12.44 -7.67
CA ASN A 38 -4.52 13.16 -8.22
C ASN A 38 -5.72 12.22 -8.40
N ASN A 39 -6.92 12.75 -8.20
CA ASN A 39 -8.15 11.97 -8.21
C ASN A 39 -8.41 11.27 -9.56
N THR A 40 -8.11 11.94 -10.67
CA THR A 40 -8.35 11.39 -12.02
C THR A 40 -7.46 10.18 -12.30
N GLY A 41 -6.16 10.30 -12.08
CA GLY A 41 -5.18 9.22 -12.21
C GLY A 41 -5.49 8.05 -11.29
N PHE A 42 -5.82 8.34 -10.03
CA PHE A 42 -6.24 7.33 -9.07
C PHE A 42 -7.45 6.52 -9.58
N LYS A 43 -8.51 7.21 -10.01
CA LYS A 43 -9.72 6.56 -10.54
C LYS A 43 -9.43 5.75 -11.80
N MET A 44 -8.62 6.27 -12.71
CA MET A 44 -8.22 5.56 -13.93
C MET A 44 -7.44 4.28 -13.60
N LYS A 45 -6.46 4.34 -12.68
CA LYS A 45 -5.70 3.17 -12.25
C LYS A 45 -6.59 2.13 -11.58
N ILE A 46 -7.46 2.53 -10.66
CA ILE A 46 -8.42 1.61 -10.02
C ILE A 46 -9.33 0.96 -11.07
N SER A 47 -9.85 1.73 -12.03
CA SER A 47 -10.67 1.20 -13.11
C SER A 47 -9.90 0.20 -13.98
N ALA A 48 -8.62 0.46 -14.26
CA ALA A 48 -7.76 -0.45 -15.02
C ALA A 48 -7.50 -1.76 -14.27
N LEU A 49 -7.20 -1.70 -12.97
CA LEU A 49 -7.03 -2.88 -12.13
C LEU A 49 -8.31 -3.72 -12.04
N HIS A 50 -9.47 -3.06 -11.91
CA HIS A 50 -10.76 -3.72 -11.90
C HIS A 50 -11.05 -4.41 -13.25
N ALA A 51 -10.83 -3.72 -14.37
CA ALA A 51 -11.01 -4.28 -15.71
C ALA A 51 -10.08 -5.49 -15.96
N ALA A 52 -8.85 -5.45 -15.44
CA ALA A 52 -7.89 -6.55 -15.53
C ALA A 52 -8.20 -7.71 -14.57
N ARG A 53 -9.22 -7.59 -13.70
CA ARG A 53 -9.48 -8.52 -12.59
C ARG A 53 -8.18 -8.79 -11.81
N TRP A 54 -7.53 -7.71 -11.39
CA TRP A 54 -6.19 -7.80 -10.80
C TRP A 54 -6.14 -8.72 -9.57
N THR A 55 -7.25 -8.78 -8.81
CA THR A 55 -7.50 -9.78 -7.77
C THR A 55 -8.32 -10.96 -8.31
N ASP A 56 -8.06 -12.15 -7.78
CA ASP A 56 -8.77 -13.40 -8.11
C ASP A 56 -8.76 -14.38 -6.93
N ASP A 57 -9.22 -15.62 -7.15
CA ASP A 57 -9.33 -16.65 -6.11
C ASP A 57 -7.97 -17.06 -5.51
N GLY A 58 -6.87 -16.74 -6.19
CA GLY A 58 -5.50 -16.92 -5.68
C GLY A 58 -5.05 -15.78 -4.76
N THR A 59 -5.75 -14.64 -4.78
CA THR A 59 -5.46 -13.50 -3.92
C THR A 59 -5.80 -13.83 -2.47
N ARG A 60 -4.88 -13.57 -1.54
CA ARG A 60 -5.05 -13.84 -0.10
C ARG A 60 -5.15 -12.59 0.75
N ALA A 61 -4.48 -11.52 0.33
CA ALA A 61 -4.50 -10.23 0.99
C ALA A 61 -4.33 -9.13 -0.06
N VAL A 62 -4.91 -7.96 0.20
CA VAL A 62 -4.56 -6.72 -0.49
C VAL A 62 -4.30 -5.66 0.57
N PHE A 63 -3.11 -5.07 0.55
CA PHE A 63 -2.76 -3.94 1.39
C PHE A 63 -2.98 -2.63 0.66
N LEU A 64 -3.50 -1.62 1.35
CA LEU A 64 -3.61 -0.24 0.88
C LEU A 64 -2.92 0.66 1.91
N ASP A 65 -1.74 1.16 1.56
CA ASP A 65 -0.92 1.96 2.46
C ASP A 65 -0.76 3.40 1.98
N PHE A 66 -1.15 4.36 2.81
CA PHE A 66 -0.88 5.77 2.54
C PHE A 66 -0.58 6.53 3.83
N ALA A 67 0.06 7.68 3.67
CA ALA A 67 0.30 8.61 4.77
C ALA A 67 -0.26 10.00 4.43
N ALA A 68 -0.84 10.63 5.45
CA ALA A 68 -1.33 12.00 5.41
C ALA A 68 -0.58 12.86 6.42
N TYR A 69 -0.34 14.13 6.09
CA TYR A 69 0.30 15.10 6.97
C TYR A 69 -0.69 16.21 7.32
N ASN A 70 -0.80 16.54 8.60
CA ASN A 70 -1.57 17.68 9.09
C ASN A 70 -0.62 18.81 9.54
N PRO A 71 -0.43 19.86 8.72
CA PRO A 71 0.50 20.94 9.04
C PRO A 71 0.08 21.77 10.25
N ALA A 72 -1.23 21.85 10.57
CA ALA A 72 -1.72 22.63 11.69
C ALA A 72 -1.36 22.03 13.06
N ARG A 73 -1.10 20.72 13.11
CA ARG A 73 -0.75 19.99 14.35
C ARG A 73 0.64 19.37 14.31
N ASP A 74 1.34 19.49 13.19
CA ASP A 74 2.62 18.86 12.90
C ASP A 74 2.61 17.36 13.21
N VAL A 75 1.64 16.65 12.62
CA VAL A 75 1.43 15.21 12.84
C VAL A 75 1.31 14.51 11.50
N PHE A 76 2.03 13.39 11.38
CA PHE A 76 1.86 12.40 10.33
C PHE A 76 0.89 11.32 10.78
N VAL A 77 0.03 10.88 9.86
CA VAL A 77 -0.88 9.76 10.07
C VAL A 77 -0.61 8.73 8.97
N SER A 78 -0.10 7.57 9.37
CA SER A 78 0.00 6.39 8.52
C SER A 78 -1.28 5.58 8.64
N VAL A 79 -1.86 5.23 7.49
CA VAL A 79 -3.05 4.41 7.37
C VAL A 79 -2.71 3.18 6.54
N ARG A 80 -3.00 2.01 7.11
CA ARG A 80 -2.94 0.71 6.42
C ARG A 80 -4.32 0.08 6.46
N ILE A 81 -4.84 -0.26 5.30
CA ILE A 81 -6.05 -1.09 5.17
C ILE A 81 -5.63 -2.43 4.57
N LEU A 82 -5.99 -3.51 5.25
CA LEU A 82 -5.81 -4.87 4.76
C LEU A 82 -7.16 -5.45 4.39
N PHE A 83 -7.30 -5.96 3.17
CA PHE A 83 -8.44 -6.74 2.72
C PHE A 83 -8.01 -8.21 2.66
N GLU A 84 -8.42 -9.04 3.62
CA GLU A 84 -8.13 -10.48 3.62
C GLU A 84 -9.18 -11.25 2.83
N PHE A 85 -8.74 -12.08 1.89
CA PHE A 85 -9.60 -12.91 1.05
C PHE A 85 -9.69 -14.31 1.64
N LEU A 86 -10.90 -14.69 2.04
CA LEU A 86 -11.13 -15.95 2.75
C LEU A 86 -11.17 -17.13 1.75
N PRO A 87 -10.64 -18.31 2.11
CA PRO A 87 -10.61 -19.48 1.21
C PRO A 87 -11.99 -19.98 0.77
N TYR A 88 -13.04 -19.69 1.55
CA TYR A 88 -14.43 -20.06 1.28
C TYR A 88 -15.24 -18.90 0.66
N GLY A 89 -14.57 -17.84 0.23
CA GLY A 89 -15.19 -16.63 -0.32
C GLY A 89 -15.46 -15.57 0.74
N GLY A 90 -15.53 -14.32 0.29
CA GLY A 90 -15.69 -13.12 1.14
C GLY A 90 -14.37 -12.38 1.41
N VAL A 91 -14.50 -11.14 1.86
CA VAL A 91 -13.38 -10.23 2.14
C VAL A 91 -13.55 -9.61 3.52
N VAL A 92 -12.52 -9.71 4.36
CA VAL A 92 -12.49 -9.15 5.72
C VAL A 92 -11.56 -7.93 5.74
N PRO A 93 -12.07 -6.70 5.90
CA PRO A 93 -11.23 -5.52 6.02
C PRO A 93 -10.68 -5.36 7.45
N ARG A 94 -9.42 -4.97 7.58
CA ARG A 94 -8.77 -4.56 8.83
C ARG A 94 -8.10 -3.20 8.64
N LEU A 95 -8.41 -2.26 9.52
CA LEU A 95 -7.87 -0.90 9.49
C LEU A 95 -6.85 -0.71 10.61
N LYS A 96 -5.68 -0.19 10.27
CA LYS A 96 -4.63 0.19 11.22
C LYS A 96 -4.22 1.63 10.96
N ILE A 97 -4.37 2.48 11.98
CA ILE A 97 -4.02 3.89 11.93
C ILE A 97 -2.94 4.15 12.97
N ARG A 98 -1.87 4.84 12.58
CA ARG A 98 -0.79 5.26 13.46
C ARG A 98 -0.51 6.74 13.26
N ALA A 99 -0.68 7.53 14.31
CA ALA A 99 -0.29 8.93 14.32
C ALA A 99 1.07 9.08 15.01
N PHE A 100 1.97 9.86 14.42
CA PHE A 100 3.29 10.13 14.98
C PHE A 100 3.77 11.52 14.59
N ARG A 101 4.71 12.06 15.35
CA ARG A 101 5.44 13.28 15.02
C ARG A 101 6.86 12.91 14.65
N ASP A 102 7.38 13.57 13.63
CA ASP A 102 8.81 13.49 13.34
C ASP A 102 9.51 14.51 14.23
N ASN A 103 10.32 14.03 15.18
CA ASN A 103 11.07 14.89 16.09
C ASN A 103 12.48 15.21 15.53
N LEU A 104 12.76 14.84 14.27
CA LEU A 104 13.99 15.23 13.59
C LEU A 104 13.87 16.69 13.15
N GLU A 105 14.89 17.51 13.43
CA GLU A 105 14.95 18.91 12.98
C GLU A 105 14.77 18.97 11.46
N HIS A 106 13.61 19.47 11.00
CA HIS A 106 13.30 19.55 9.58
C HIS A 106 13.99 20.79 8.98
N PRO A 107 14.95 20.68 8.04
CA PRO A 107 15.38 21.83 7.27
C PRO A 107 14.19 22.36 6.44
N PRO A 108 14.04 23.69 6.26
CA PRO A 108 12.91 24.24 5.55
C PRO A 108 12.95 23.76 4.08
N SER A 109 11.85 23.13 3.65
CA SER A 109 11.59 22.57 2.32
C SER A 109 12.18 21.18 2.03
N SER A 110 11.50 20.12 2.46
CA SER A 110 11.50 18.88 1.69
C SER A 110 10.08 18.35 1.50
N THR A 111 9.64 18.38 0.24
CA THR A 111 8.34 17.84 -0.19
C THR A 111 8.36 16.33 0.01
N ILE A 112 7.69 15.83 1.06
CA ILE A 112 7.59 14.38 1.30
C ILE A 112 6.72 13.75 0.21
N THR A 113 7.31 12.85 -0.57
CA THR A 113 6.64 12.01 -1.56
C THR A 113 5.90 10.86 -0.86
N SER A 114 4.60 11.02 -0.56
CA SER A 114 3.75 9.88 -0.21
C SER A 114 3.65 8.91 -1.39
N ASN A 115 4.23 7.72 -1.26
CA ASN A 115 4.02 6.60 -2.18
C ASN A 115 2.86 5.75 -1.64
N LEU A 116 1.82 5.52 -2.44
CA LEU A 116 0.79 4.52 -2.15
C LEU A 116 1.26 3.21 -2.76
N VAL A 117 1.58 2.25 -1.90
CA VAL A 117 1.98 0.88 -2.26
C VAL A 117 0.78 -0.02 -2.00
N ILE A 118 0.34 -0.73 -3.03
CA ILE A 118 -0.62 -1.84 -2.88
C ILE A 118 0.18 -3.13 -2.93
N GLU A 119 0.11 -3.99 -1.91
CA GLU A 119 0.81 -5.27 -1.88
C GLU A 119 -0.21 -6.42 -1.92
N ILE A 120 0.11 -7.50 -2.64
CA ILE A 120 -0.62 -8.79 -2.62
C ILE A 120 0.29 -9.87 -2.05
#